data_AF-A0A7X0GK10-F1
#
_entry.id   AF-A0A7X0GK10-F1
#
_cell.length_a   1.000
_cell.length_b   1.000
_cell.length_c   1.000
_cell.angle_alpha   90.00
_cell.angle_beta   90.00
_cell.angle_gamma   90.00
#
_symmetry.space_group_name_H-M   'P 1'
#
loop_
_entity.id
_entity.type
_entity.pdbx_description
1 polymer ?
#
loop_
_entity_poly.entity_id
_entity_poly.type
_entity_poly.pdbx_seq_one_letter_code
_entity_poly.pdbx_strand_id
1 'polypeptide(L)'
;MTWTRRPLAALAVCVLLLAGSAGCGSGDAREGAGSATPVGKILEDRDQEGRPYREVGQEDAPDVGIEVQPDAAGGWDVRLSVRNFRFSPTGAAARAVAGRGLARLFVDGRPVARLRACAYRLDTRLVPRGTHHVTARLYADDGTVWAVDGKPVESTADITSSEPGPGISPDAASRRKARTQGTDTGGRGSPDRAVGAS
;
A
#
# COMPACT_ATOMS: atom_id res chain seq x y z
N MET A 1 50.71 33.93 -13.90
CA MET A 1 50.92 35.30 -13.38
C MET A 1 50.09 35.40 -12.09
N THR A 2 50.54 34.85 -10.96
CA THR A 2 51.44 35.41 -9.92
C THR A 2 50.91 36.65 -9.19
N TRP A 3 50.74 36.46 -7.87
CA TRP A 3 50.88 37.44 -6.77
C TRP A 3 49.72 38.44 -6.57
N THR A 4 49.12 38.51 -5.37
CA THR A 4 49.78 39.02 -4.15
C THR A 4 49.33 38.33 -2.86
N ARG A 5 50.33 37.93 -2.05
CA ARG A 5 50.22 37.74 -0.59
C ARG A 5 50.53 39.07 0.09
N ARG A 6 50.01 39.33 1.30
CA ARG A 6 50.80 39.51 2.55
C ARG A 6 49.97 40.04 3.77
N PRO A 7 50.50 39.91 5.00
CA PRO A 7 49.79 39.53 6.24
C PRO A 7 49.73 40.66 7.29
N LEU A 8 49.19 40.38 8.49
CA LEU A 8 49.71 40.91 9.76
C LEU A 8 49.33 39.99 10.94
N ALA A 9 50.26 39.90 11.89
CA ALA A 9 50.30 39.02 13.05
C ALA A 9 50.21 39.82 14.37
N ALA A 10 50.06 39.08 15.49
CA ALA A 10 50.37 39.39 16.90
C ALA A 10 49.15 39.20 17.82
N LEU A 11 49.08 38.10 18.58
CA LEU A 11 49.63 37.90 19.94
C LEU A 11 48.97 38.77 21.02
N ALA A 12 48.15 38.13 21.85
CA ALA A 12 47.96 38.53 23.24
C ALA A 12 47.79 37.26 24.10
N VAL A 13 48.85 36.96 24.84
CA VAL A 13 48.92 35.97 25.92
C VAL A 13 48.26 36.58 27.16
N CYS A 14 47.37 35.84 27.81
CA CYS A 14 47.08 36.04 29.23
C CYS A 14 46.90 34.68 29.90
N VAL A 15 47.95 34.28 30.61
CA VAL A 15 47.96 33.21 31.60
C VAL A 15 47.33 33.76 32.87
N LEU A 16 46.27 33.12 33.37
CA LEU A 16 45.92 33.16 34.78
C LEU A 16 45.59 31.74 35.25
N LEU A 17 46.48 31.26 36.11
CA LEU A 17 46.42 30.02 36.86
C LEU A 17 45.33 30.10 37.92
N LEU A 18 44.44 29.09 37.98
CA LEU A 18 43.74 28.71 39.19
C LEU A 18 43.75 27.18 39.31
N ALA A 19 44.44 26.73 40.34
CA ALA A 19 44.56 25.34 40.76
C ALA A 19 43.22 24.83 41.35
N GLY A 20 42.92 23.55 41.13
CA GLY A 20 41.75 22.88 41.71
C GLY A 20 41.85 21.36 41.63
N SER A 21 42.29 20.77 42.75
CA SER A 21 42.00 19.42 43.29
C SER A 21 41.94 18.19 42.36
N ALA A 22 42.86 17.26 42.63
CA ALA A 22 42.77 15.85 42.28
C ALA A 22 41.48 15.21 42.83
N GLY A 23 40.75 14.53 41.96
CA GLY A 23 39.72 13.55 42.30
C GLY A 23 39.94 12.30 41.44
N CYS A 24 40.52 11.26 42.04
CA CYS A 24 40.61 9.94 41.45
C CYS A 24 39.30 9.20 41.78
N GLY A 25 38.50 8.91 40.75
CA GLY A 25 37.32 8.06 40.84
C GLY A 25 37.29 7.15 39.62
N SER A 26 37.74 5.91 39.81
CA SER A 26 37.74 4.83 38.82
C SER A 26 36.33 4.28 38.56
N GLY A 27 36.07 3.91 37.30
CA GLY A 27 35.03 2.96 36.86
C GLY A 27 33.61 3.55 36.81
N ASP A 28 32.86 3.54 35.71
CA ASP A 28 32.86 2.62 34.58
C ASP A 28 32.61 3.35 33.26
N ALA A 29 33.40 3.00 32.25
CA ALA A 29 33.05 3.23 30.86
C ALA A 29 31.78 2.43 30.53
N ARG A 30 30.63 3.10 30.45
CA ARG A 30 29.54 2.65 29.57
C ARG A 30 29.78 3.23 28.19
N GLU A 31 30.77 2.67 27.50
CA GLU A 31 30.75 2.67 26.04
C GLU A 31 29.60 1.77 25.57
N GLY A 32 28.88 2.23 24.56
CA GLY A 32 28.02 1.36 23.77
C GLY A 32 26.52 1.62 23.81
N ALA A 33 26.04 2.82 24.14
CA ALA A 33 24.83 3.29 23.46
C ALA A 33 25.27 3.72 22.06
N GLY A 34 25.43 2.74 21.16
CA GLY A 34 25.72 3.01 19.76
C GLY A 34 24.69 4.01 19.26
N SER A 35 25.11 5.27 19.08
CA SER A 35 24.32 6.30 18.43
C SER A 35 24.17 5.83 16.99
N ALA A 36 23.17 4.97 16.78
CA ALA A 36 22.85 4.47 15.48
C ALA A 36 22.51 5.71 14.66
N THR A 37 23.31 5.94 13.63
CA THR A 37 23.05 7.01 12.68
C THR A 37 21.59 6.89 12.24
N PRO A 38 20.80 7.97 12.37
CA PRO A 38 19.40 7.92 12.01
C PRO A 38 19.29 7.51 10.54
N VAL A 39 18.44 6.52 10.28
CA VAL A 39 18.24 5.97 8.93
C VAL A 39 17.51 7.01 8.09
N GLY A 40 18.20 7.64 7.15
CA GLY A 40 17.60 8.68 6.31
C GLY A 40 17.29 9.99 7.03
N LYS A 41 16.90 11.00 6.25
CA LYS A 41 16.57 12.36 6.73
C LYS A 41 15.06 12.50 6.88
N ILE A 42 14.60 13.08 8.00
CA ILE A 42 13.20 13.48 8.12
C ILE A 42 12.97 14.80 7.37
N LEU A 43 11.96 14.81 6.51
CA LEU A 43 11.54 15.99 5.76
C LEU A 43 10.40 16.73 6.49
N GLU A 44 10.18 17.98 6.09
CA GLU A 44 9.03 18.77 6.55
C GLU A 44 7.71 18.30 5.92
N ASP A 45 7.80 17.73 4.71
CA ASP A 45 6.68 17.14 3.99
C ASP A 45 6.06 15.99 4.77
N ARG A 46 4.74 15.90 4.65
CA ARG A 46 3.90 14.92 5.34
C ARG A 46 2.86 14.38 4.38
N ASP A 47 2.38 13.17 4.66
CA ASP A 47 1.20 12.66 3.98
C ASP A 47 -0.11 13.30 4.49
N GLN A 48 -1.22 12.87 3.92
CA GLN A 48 -2.57 13.34 4.27
C GLN A 48 -2.93 13.05 5.74
N GLU A 49 -2.29 12.05 6.34
CA GLU A 49 -2.42 11.65 7.73
C GLU A 49 -1.45 12.39 8.67
N GLY A 50 -0.64 13.32 8.15
CA GLY A 50 0.33 14.10 8.92
C GLY A 50 1.59 13.31 9.30
N ARG A 51 1.87 12.18 8.66
CA ARG A 51 3.07 11.36 8.90
C ARG A 51 4.24 11.95 8.12
N PRO A 52 5.38 12.25 8.78
CA PRO A 52 6.51 12.87 8.12
C PRO A 52 7.20 11.89 7.17
N TYR A 53 7.78 12.44 6.11
CA TYR A 53 8.57 11.69 5.14
C TYR A 53 9.98 11.45 5.66
N ARG A 54 10.49 10.25 5.39
CA ARG A 54 11.85 9.80 5.69
C ARG A 54 12.56 9.50 4.37
N GLU A 55 13.38 10.45 3.97
CA GLU A 55 14.17 10.45 2.75
C GLU A 55 15.35 9.49 2.86
N VAL A 56 15.50 8.63 1.86
CA VAL A 56 16.65 7.74 1.68
C VAL A 56 17.23 7.88 0.28
N GLY A 57 18.51 7.56 0.11
CA GLY A 57 19.16 7.58 -1.20
C GLY A 57 18.58 6.53 -2.15
N GLN A 58 18.59 6.85 -3.45
CA GLN A 58 18.01 6.01 -4.52
C GLN A 58 18.56 4.58 -4.59
N GLU A 59 19.84 4.37 -4.24
CA GLU A 59 20.53 3.08 -4.34
C GLU A 59 19.89 1.99 -3.46
N ASP A 60 19.57 2.35 -2.21
CA ASP A 60 19.00 1.44 -1.21
C ASP A 60 17.52 1.71 -0.95
N ALA A 61 16.89 2.52 -1.81
CA ALA A 61 15.51 2.91 -1.63
C ALA A 61 14.57 1.69 -1.65
N PRO A 62 13.66 1.56 -0.68
CA PRO A 62 12.59 0.58 -0.76
C PRO A 62 11.66 0.95 -1.91
N ASP A 63 11.01 -0.06 -2.48
CA ASP A 63 10.06 0.10 -3.58
C ASP A 63 8.88 -0.87 -3.41
N VAL A 64 7.71 -0.47 -3.92
CA VAL A 64 6.48 -1.28 -3.88
C VAL A 64 5.75 -1.18 -5.21
N GLY A 65 5.31 -2.32 -5.74
CA GLY A 65 4.32 -2.40 -6.80
C GLY A 65 3.02 -3.02 -6.29
N ILE A 66 1.89 -2.67 -6.89
CA ILE A 66 0.57 -3.21 -6.56
C ILE A 66 -0.11 -3.79 -7.79
N GLU A 67 -0.72 -4.96 -7.62
CA GLU A 67 -1.64 -5.59 -8.55
C GLU A 67 -2.96 -5.89 -7.83
N VAL A 68 -4.08 -5.61 -8.49
CA VAL A 68 -5.41 -5.84 -7.92
C VAL A 68 -6.28 -6.58 -8.93
N GLN A 69 -6.83 -7.72 -8.52
CA GLN A 69 -7.66 -8.58 -9.37
C GLN A 69 -8.98 -8.88 -8.68
N PRO A 70 -10.09 -9.09 -9.42
CA PRO A 70 -11.33 -9.59 -8.82
C PRO A 70 -11.13 -10.95 -8.16
N ASP A 71 -11.68 -11.14 -6.95
CA ASP A 71 -11.67 -12.43 -6.25
C ASP A 71 -12.91 -13.25 -6.61
N ALA A 72 -12.75 -14.58 -6.75
CA ALA A 72 -13.84 -15.48 -7.15
C ALA A 72 -14.96 -15.61 -6.11
N ALA A 73 -14.68 -15.37 -4.82
CA ALA A 73 -15.68 -15.31 -3.76
C ALA A 73 -16.28 -13.90 -3.59
N GLY A 74 -15.91 -12.97 -4.47
CA GLY A 74 -16.29 -11.56 -4.41
C GLY A 74 -15.23 -10.69 -3.72
N GLY A 75 -15.18 -9.43 -4.11
CA GLY A 75 -14.16 -8.49 -3.65
C GLY A 75 -12.97 -8.46 -4.59
N TRP A 76 -11.83 -8.06 -4.05
CA TRP A 76 -10.60 -7.91 -4.81
C TRP A 76 -9.41 -8.50 -4.05
N ASP A 77 -8.60 -9.29 -4.74
CA ASP A 77 -7.32 -9.75 -4.25
C ASP A 77 -6.24 -8.72 -4.61
N VAL A 78 -5.62 -8.16 -3.57
CA VAL A 78 -4.50 -7.22 -3.67
C VAL A 78 -3.20 -7.99 -3.45
N ARG A 79 -2.28 -7.84 -4.40
CA ARG A 79 -0.93 -8.40 -4.34
C ARG A 79 0.11 -7.28 -4.41
N LEU A 80 1.01 -7.28 -3.44
CA LEU A 80 2.15 -6.37 -3.38
C LEU A 80 3.42 -7.09 -3.84
N SER A 81 4.20 -6.40 -4.64
CA SER A 81 5.60 -6.74 -4.89
C SER A 81 6.47 -5.71 -4.19
N VAL A 82 7.56 -6.13 -3.54
CA VAL A 82 8.44 -5.23 -2.80
C VAL A 82 9.90 -5.48 -3.18
N ARG A 83 10.69 -4.41 -3.23
CA ARG A 83 12.15 -4.45 -3.43
C ARG A 83 12.83 -3.62 -2.37
N ASN A 84 14.02 -4.04 -1.93
CA ASN A 84 14.78 -3.40 -0.85
C ASN A 84 13.93 -3.15 0.42
N PHE A 85 12.90 -3.96 0.62
CA PHE A 85 11.94 -3.79 1.69
C PHE A 85 11.55 -5.13 2.29
N ARG A 86 11.46 -5.18 3.62
CA ARG A 86 11.02 -6.33 4.39
C ARG A 86 9.92 -5.92 5.35
N PHE A 87 8.80 -6.64 5.30
CA PHE A 87 7.76 -6.50 6.30
C PHE A 87 8.27 -6.90 7.69
N SER A 88 8.06 -6.01 8.64
CA SER A 88 8.32 -6.27 10.05
C SER A 88 7.23 -7.16 10.63
N PRO A 89 7.58 -8.06 11.57
CA PRO A 89 6.59 -8.86 12.27
C PRO A 89 5.68 -7.99 13.15
N THR A 90 4.56 -8.56 13.57
CA THR A 90 3.70 -7.94 14.58
C THR A 90 4.47 -7.70 15.87
N GLY A 91 4.32 -6.53 16.48
CA GLY A 91 5.01 -6.16 17.71
C GLY A 91 6.46 -5.68 17.52
N ALA A 92 6.91 -5.46 16.28
CA ALA A 92 8.20 -4.82 16.03
C ALA A 92 8.31 -3.47 16.75
N ALA A 93 9.50 -3.18 17.29
CA ALA A 93 9.76 -1.93 17.98
C ALA A 93 9.51 -0.72 17.06
N ALA A 94 8.96 0.35 17.62
CA ALA A 94 8.66 1.58 16.90
C ALA A 94 9.94 2.38 16.58
N ARG A 95 10.76 1.85 15.67
CA ARG A 95 12.04 2.43 15.24
C ARG A 95 12.24 2.24 13.75
N ALA A 96 12.75 3.25 13.07
CA ALA A 96 13.19 3.11 11.69
C ALA A 96 14.42 2.20 11.55
N VAL A 97 14.29 1.23 10.65
CA VAL A 97 15.37 0.36 10.17
C VAL A 97 15.30 0.39 8.65
N ALA A 98 16.44 0.58 7.97
CA ALA A 98 16.49 0.72 6.51
C ALA A 98 15.77 -0.43 5.82
N GLY A 99 14.92 -0.10 4.84
CA GLY A 99 14.17 -1.10 4.07
C GLY A 99 13.26 -1.99 4.91
N ARG A 100 12.69 -1.48 6.01
CA ARG A 100 11.84 -2.28 6.90
C ARG A 100 10.62 -1.49 7.39
N GLY A 101 9.52 -2.21 7.57
CA GLY A 101 8.33 -1.69 8.25
C GLY A 101 7.05 -2.35 7.78
N LEU A 102 6.05 -1.57 7.37
CA LEU A 102 4.76 -2.06 6.91
C LEU A 102 4.25 -1.26 5.71
N ALA A 103 3.36 -1.86 4.92
CA ALA A 103 2.60 -1.13 3.92
C ALA A 103 1.27 -0.67 4.51
N ARG A 104 0.78 0.49 4.11
CA ARG A 104 -0.62 0.87 4.32
C ARG A 104 -1.32 0.89 2.98
N LEU A 105 -2.53 0.35 2.98
CA LEU A 105 -3.40 0.34 1.81
C LEU A 105 -4.44 1.44 1.95
N PHE A 106 -4.69 2.15 0.86
CA PHE A 106 -5.66 3.22 0.74
C PHE A 106 -6.62 2.93 -0.42
N VAL A 107 -7.87 3.34 -0.27
CA VAL A 107 -8.84 3.41 -1.37
C VAL A 107 -9.31 4.84 -1.48
N ASP A 108 -9.09 5.47 -2.63
CA ASP A 108 -9.37 6.90 -2.88
C ASP A 108 -8.80 7.81 -1.77
N GLY A 109 -7.56 7.54 -1.36
CA GLY A 109 -6.86 8.28 -0.31
C GLY A 109 -7.30 7.95 1.13
N ARG A 110 -8.30 7.09 1.33
CA ARG A 110 -8.76 6.69 2.67
C ARG A 110 -8.03 5.44 3.15
N PRO A 111 -7.43 5.42 4.36
CA PRO A 111 -6.74 4.24 4.87
C PRO A 111 -7.72 3.09 5.10
N VAL A 112 -7.40 1.91 4.56
CA VAL A 112 -8.23 0.69 4.73
C VAL A 112 -7.52 -0.41 5.51
N ALA A 113 -6.19 -0.54 5.38
CA ALA A 113 -5.46 -1.63 6.03
C ALA A 113 -4.00 -1.29 6.34
N ARG A 114 -3.45 -1.97 7.34
CA ARG A 114 -2.01 -2.03 7.64
C ARG A 114 -1.53 -3.45 7.35
N LEU A 115 -0.57 -3.58 6.45
CA LEU A 115 -0.14 -4.86 5.89
C LEU A 115 1.29 -5.16 6.32
N ARG A 116 1.47 -6.34 6.90
CA ARG A 116 2.77 -6.97 7.19
C ARG A 116 3.02 -8.20 6.31
N ALA A 117 2.31 -8.27 5.18
CA ALA A 117 2.33 -9.35 4.21
C ALA A 117 2.04 -8.79 2.80
N CYS A 118 2.38 -9.57 1.78
CA CYS A 118 2.22 -9.17 0.38
C CYS A 118 0.81 -9.38 -0.18
N ALA A 119 -0.10 -10.03 0.54
CA ALA A 119 -1.44 -10.35 0.05
C ALA A 119 -2.50 -9.79 1.01
N TYR A 120 -3.56 -9.25 0.44
CA TYR A 120 -4.70 -8.74 1.18
C TYR A 120 -5.98 -8.88 0.36
N ARG A 121 -7.08 -9.26 1.01
CA ARG A 121 -8.41 -9.28 0.38
C ARG A 121 -9.16 -8.01 0.74
N LEU A 122 -9.54 -7.26 -0.28
CA LEU A 122 -10.31 -6.03 -0.18
C LEU A 122 -11.80 -6.35 -0.38
N ASP A 123 -12.61 -6.00 0.62
CA ASP A 123 -14.06 -6.22 0.61
C ASP A 123 -14.76 -5.32 -0.42
N THR A 124 -15.79 -5.83 -1.09
CA THR A 124 -16.59 -5.07 -2.08
C THR A 124 -17.22 -3.80 -1.50
N ARG A 125 -17.49 -3.76 -0.19
CA ARG A 125 -18.05 -2.57 0.48
C ARG A 125 -17.09 -1.39 0.51
N LEU A 126 -15.79 -1.65 0.43
CA LEU A 126 -14.75 -0.63 0.35
C LEU A 126 -14.57 -0.08 -1.07
N VAL A 127 -15.08 -0.80 -2.07
CA VAL A 127 -15.00 -0.47 -3.49
C VAL A 127 -16.41 -0.55 -4.08
N PRO A 128 -17.27 0.44 -3.76
CA PRO A 128 -18.60 0.53 -4.35
C PRO A 128 -18.52 0.66 -5.88
N ARG A 129 -19.67 0.81 -6.54
CA ARG A 129 -19.65 0.92 -8.01
C ARG A 129 -18.90 2.16 -8.46
N GLY A 130 -18.13 1.99 -9.54
CA GLY A 130 -17.33 3.05 -10.12
C GLY A 130 -15.86 2.66 -10.21
N THR A 131 -15.05 3.64 -10.62
CA THR A 131 -13.59 3.51 -10.66
C THR A 131 -12.98 4.05 -9.37
N HIS A 132 -12.11 3.27 -8.77
CA HIS A 132 -11.46 3.56 -7.50
C HIS A 132 -9.95 3.38 -7.62
N HIS A 133 -9.20 4.17 -6.87
CA HIS A 133 -7.74 4.11 -6.83
C HIS A 133 -7.30 3.37 -5.58
N VAL A 134 -6.59 2.27 -5.75
CA VAL A 134 -6.01 1.51 -4.65
C VAL A 134 -4.53 1.80 -4.57
N THR A 135 -4.10 2.46 -3.48
CA THR A 135 -2.71 2.86 -3.27
C THR A 135 -2.08 2.06 -2.15
N ALA A 136 -0.90 1.50 -2.37
CA ALA A 136 -0.04 0.94 -1.34
C ALA A 136 1.14 1.89 -1.09
N ARG A 137 1.33 2.33 0.16
CA ARG A 137 2.45 3.20 0.58
C ARG A 137 3.28 2.52 1.66
N LEU A 138 4.60 2.65 1.60
CA LEU A 138 5.51 2.06 2.58
C LEU A 138 5.80 3.00 3.76
N TYR A 139 5.80 2.43 4.96
CA TYR A 139 6.10 3.11 6.22
C TYR A 139 7.18 2.36 6.97
N ALA A 140 8.04 3.10 7.67
CA ALA A 140 8.92 2.56 8.70
C ALA A 140 8.13 2.16 9.95
N ASP A 141 8.72 1.39 10.87
CA ASP A 141 8.01 0.94 12.09
C ASP A 141 7.77 2.05 13.13
N ASP A 142 8.53 3.15 13.08
CA ASP A 142 8.20 4.39 13.82
C ASP A 142 7.05 5.19 13.14
N GLY A 143 6.63 4.71 11.97
CA GLY A 143 5.54 5.20 11.15
C GLY A 143 5.85 6.48 10.38
N THR A 144 7.12 6.81 10.14
CA THR A 144 7.46 7.76 9.05
C THR A 144 7.21 7.09 7.70
N VAL A 145 6.82 7.88 6.70
CA VAL A 145 6.65 7.40 5.32
C VAL A 145 8.02 7.24 4.67
N TRP A 146 8.32 6.12 4.04
CA TRP A 146 9.55 6.03 3.24
C TRP A 146 9.42 6.94 2.02
N ALA A 147 10.47 7.72 1.72
CA ALA A 147 10.47 8.67 0.62
C ALA A 147 11.80 8.66 -0.14
N VAL A 148 11.72 9.02 -1.42
CA VAL A 148 12.85 9.18 -2.34
C VAL A 148 12.60 10.42 -3.19
N ASP A 149 13.58 11.29 -3.28
CA ASP A 149 13.50 12.62 -3.92
C ASP A 149 12.29 13.43 -3.43
N GLY A 150 12.00 13.35 -2.12
CA GLY A 150 10.88 14.03 -1.49
C GLY A 150 9.49 13.45 -1.78
N LYS A 151 9.42 12.33 -2.52
CA LYS A 151 8.15 11.68 -2.86
C LYS A 151 7.96 10.41 -2.03
N PRO A 152 6.72 10.13 -1.57
CA PRO A 152 6.45 8.90 -0.85
C PRO A 152 6.69 7.68 -1.76
N VAL A 153 7.25 6.62 -1.19
CA VAL A 153 7.34 5.32 -1.84
C VAL A 153 5.97 4.66 -1.81
N GLU A 154 5.27 4.77 -2.93
CA GLU A 154 3.93 4.23 -3.12
C GLU A 154 3.66 3.81 -4.56
N SER A 155 2.64 2.97 -4.74
CA SER A 155 2.15 2.55 -6.05
C SER A 155 0.63 2.45 -6.03
N THR A 156 -0.01 2.78 -7.15
CA THR A 156 -1.46 2.88 -7.29
C THR A 156 -1.93 2.03 -8.46
N ALA A 157 -3.02 1.28 -8.25
CA ALA A 157 -3.75 0.57 -9.28
C ALA A 157 -5.20 1.03 -9.33
N ASP A 158 -5.75 1.12 -10.53
CA ASP A 158 -7.15 1.46 -10.75
C ASP A 158 -7.99 0.19 -10.80
N ILE A 159 -9.14 0.20 -10.14
CA ILE A 159 -10.13 -0.87 -10.23
C ILE A 159 -11.49 -0.30 -10.60
N THR A 160 -12.21 -1.02 -11.46
CA THR A 160 -13.58 -0.65 -11.82
C THR A 160 -14.55 -1.71 -11.33
N SER A 161 -15.40 -1.32 -10.38
CA SER A 161 -16.44 -2.17 -9.81
C SER A 161 -17.74 -1.95 -10.56
N SER A 162 -18.19 -3.00 -11.26
CA SER A 162 -19.51 -3.07 -11.89
C SER A 162 -20.34 -4.11 -11.13
N GLU A 163 -21.68 -4.00 -11.16
CA GLU A 163 -22.47 -5.14 -10.69
C GLU A 163 -22.17 -6.39 -11.53
N PRO A 164 -22.21 -7.59 -10.92
CA PRO A 164 -22.57 -8.76 -11.68
C PRO A 164 -23.94 -8.47 -12.30
N GLY A 165 -24.01 -8.33 -13.62
CA GLY A 165 -25.30 -8.26 -14.31
C GLY A 165 -26.18 -9.45 -13.87
N PRO A 166 -27.52 -9.32 -13.86
CA PRO A 166 -28.40 -10.39 -13.41
C PRO A 166 -27.99 -11.69 -14.11
N GLY A 167 -27.43 -12.61 -13.33
CA GLY A 167 -26.85 -13.84 -13.84
C GLY A 167 -27.90 -14.52 -14.70
N ILE A 168 -27.58 -14.69 -15.99
CA ILE A 168 -28.34 -15.59 -16.84
C ILE A 168 -28.05 -16.98 -16.27
N SER A 169 -28.86 -17.39 -15.30
CA SER A 169 -28.91 -18.78 -14.88
C SER A 169 -29.20 -19.58 -16.15
N PRO A 170 -28.36 -20.57 -16.53
CA PRO A 170 -28.52 -21.30 -17.78
C PRO A 170 -29.89 -22.02 -17.90
N ASP A 171 -30.60 -22.14 -16.78
CA ASP A 171 -31.96 -22.67 -16.70
C ASP A 171 -33.03 -21.77 -17.39
N ALA A 172 -32.87 -20.43 -17.37
CA ALA A 172 -33.87 -19.53 -17.98
C ALA A 172 -33.85 -19.57 -19.52
N ALA A 173 -32.69 -19.85 -20.12
CA ALA A 173 -32.57 -20.04 -21.57
C ALA A 173 -33.11 -21.41 -22.03
N SER A 174 -33.02 -22.43 -21.19
CA SER A 174 -33.56 -23.77 -21.49
C SER A 174 -35.09 -23.80 -21.44
N ARG A 175 -35.72 -23.13 -20.45
CA ARG A 175 -37.19 -23.05 -20.35
C ARG A 175 -37.84 -22.27 -21.50
N ARG A 176 -37.15 -21.30 -22.11
CA ARG A 176 -37.66 -20.62 -23.31
C ARG A 176 -37.55 -21.45 -24.59
N LYS A 177 -36.64 -22.42 -24.69
CA LYS A 177 -36.60 -23.34 -25.83
C LYS A 177 -37.67 -24.44 -25.75
N ALA A 178 -38.02 -24.90 -24.55
CA ALA A 178 -39.05 -25.93 -24.38
C ALA A 178 -40.47 -25.42 -24.70
N ARG A 179 -40.75 -24.12 -24.55
CA ARG A 179 -42.10 -23.55 -24.78
C ARG A 179 -42.43 -23.33 -26.26
N THR A 180 -41.44 -23.22 -27.13
CA THR A 180 -41.65 -22.91 -28.56
C THR A 180 -41.70 -24.16 -29.46
N GLN A 181 -41.44 -25.35 -28.91
CA GLN A 181 -41.48 -26.62 -29.66
C GLN A 181 -42.74 -27.48 -29.41
N GLY A 182 -43.69 -26.99 -28.60
CA GLY A 182 -44.88 -27.74 -28.19
C GLY A 182 -46.20 -27.18 -28.71
N THR A 183 -46.28 -26.70 -29.95
CA THR A 183 -47.55 -26.35 -30.60
C THR A 183 -47.49 -26.62 -32.10
N ASP A 184 -47.48 -27.88 -32.51
CA ASP A 184 -48.12 -28.24 -33.77
C ASP A 184 -48.57 -29.71 -33.76
N THR A 185 -49.69 -29.95 -34.44
CA THR A 185 -50.39 -31.23 -34.69
C THR A 185 -51.33 -31.76 -33.60
N GLY A 186 -52.62 -31.44 -33.76
CA GLY A 186 -53.69 -32.11 -33.00
C GLY A 186 -55.09 -31.55 -33.17
N GLY A 187 -55.48 -31.07 -34.36
CA GLY A 187 -56.82 -30.54 -34.60
C GLY A 187 -57.43 -31.08 -35.89
N ARG A 188 -58.14 -32.21 -35.81
CA ARG A 188 -59.09 -32.63 -36.85
C ARG A 188 -60.45 -32.84 -36.20
N GLY A 189 -61.28 -31.80 -36.28
CA GLY A 189 -62.69 -31.81 -35.88
C GLY A 189 -63.57 -32.51 -36.92
N SER A 190 -64.68 -33.06 -36.41
CA SER A 190 -65.76 -33.83 -37.05
C SER A 190 -66.49 -33.12 -38.20
N PRO A 191 -67.40 -33.83 -38.89
CA PRO A 191 -68.82 -33.59 -38.57
C PRO A 191 -69.71 -34.84 -38.49
N ASP A 192 -70.83 -34.66 -37.78
CA ASP A 192 -71.89 -35.61 -37.47
C ASP A 192 -72.84 -35.95 -38.64
N ARG A 193 -73.13 -37.25 -38.74
CA ARG A 193 -74.40 -38.00 -38.94
C ARG A 193 -75.72 -37.26 -39.30
N ALA A 194 -76.44 -37.79 -40.32
CA ALA A 194 -77.89 -38.12 -40.28
C ALA A 194 -78.31 -38.91 -41.55
N VAL A 195 -78.78 -40.17 -41.42
CA VAL A 195 -80.20 -40.64 -41.54
C VAL A 195 -80.64 -40.93 -42.99
N GLY A 196 -81.15 -42.15 -43.21
CA GLY A 196 -81.51 -42.70 -44.52
C GLY A 196 -82.98 -42.64 -44.92
N ALA A 197 -83.28 -43.28 -46.07
CA ALA A 197 -84.55 -43.73 -46.67
C ALA A 197 -84.21 -44.04 -48.15
N SER A 198 -84.65 -45.08 -48.86
CA SER A 198 -85.58 -46.20 -48.68
C SER A 198 -85.11 -47.36 -49.58
#